data_AF-A0A9Q1MD12-F1
#
_entry.id   AF-A0A9Q1MD12-F1
#
_cell.length_a   1.000
_cell.length_b   1.000
_cell.length_c   1.000
_cell.angle_alpha   90.00
_cell.angle_beta   90.00
_cell.angle_gamma   90.00
#
_symmetry.space_group_name_H-M   'P 1'
#
loop_
_entity.id
_entity.type
_entity.pdbx_description
1 polymer ?
#
loop_
_entity_poly.entity_id
_entity_poly.type
_entity_poly.pdbx_seq_one_letter_code
_entity_poly.pdbx_strand_id
1 'polypeptide(L)' 'MIQFSKLLEHAKNLDSFRIYSSKLSYNTEELHYWRDNFTHRCHSLEEYIMSWPDKPTKYRRSCVQAVETVSCRNVK' A
#
# COMPACT_ATOMS: atom_id res chain seq x y z
N MET A 1 4.99 8.22 -13.24
CA MET A 1 3.51 8.34 -13.17
C MET A 1 2.72 7.07 -13.53
N ILE A 2 3.31 5.91 -13.89
CA ILE A 2 2.54 4.74 -14.41
C ILE A 2 2.81 3.43 -13.64
N GLN A 3 3.47 3.46 -12.47
CA GLN A 3 3.82 2.22 -11.75
C GLN A 3 2.69 1.69 -10.86
N PHE A 4 1.90 2.55 -10.22
CA PHE A 4 0.87 2.12 -9.27
C PHE A 4 -0.42 1.60 -9.94
N SER A 5 -0.78 2.10 -11.12
CA SER A 5 -1.94 1.61 -11.88
C SER A 5 -1.81 0.13 -12.24
N LYS A 6 -0.59 -0.30 -12.63
CA LYS A 6 -0.29 -1.71 -12.92
C LYS A 6 -0.40 -2.62 -11.69
N LEU A 7 -0.22 -2.09 -10.48
CA LEU A 7 -0.45 -2.85 -9.25
C LEU A 7 -1.94 -3.06 -8.97
N LEU A 8 -2.76 -2.07 -9.31
CA LEU A 8 -4.22 -2.14 -9.14
C LEU A 8 -4.86 -3.15 -10.11
N GLU A 9 -4.37 -3.24 -11.34
CA GLU A 9 -4.83 -4.23 -12.34
C GLU A 9 -4.70 -5.68 -11.85
N HIS A 10 -3.76 -5.93 -10.94
CA HIS A 10 -3.48 -7.26 -10.39
C HIS A 10 -3.97 -7.41 -8.94
N ALA A 11 -4.63 -6.39 -8.39
CA ALA A 11 -5.20 -6.46 -7.06
C ALA A 11 -6.40 -7.42 -7.08
N LYS A 12 -6.42 -8.38 -6.16
CA LYS A 12 -7.47 -9.41 -6.11
C LYS A 12 -8.77 -8.91 -5.50
N ASN A 13 -8.69 -7.86 -4.69
CA ASN A 13 -9.84 -7.22 -4.07
C ASN A 13 -9.63 -5.71 -4.00
N LEU A 14 -10.33 -4.97 -4.86
CA LEU A 14 -10.22 -3.52 -5.00
C LEU A 14 -10.64 -2.76 -3.74
N ASP A 15 -11.54 -3.30 -2.91
CA ASP A 15 -12.02 -2.63 -1.69
C ASP A 15 -10.93 -2.53 -0.61
N SER A 16 -9.89 -3.37 -0.71
CA SER A 16 -8.76 -3.39 0.20
C SER A 16 -7.59 -2.48 -0.21
N PHE A 17 -7.66 -1.86 -1.40
CA PHE A 17 -6.65 -0.95 -1.94
C PHE A 17 -7.21 0.43 -2.22
N ARG A 18 -6.42 1.47 -1.91
CA ARG A 18 -6.79 2.86 -2.26
C ARG A 18 -5.63 3.54 -2.96
N ILE A 19 -5.92 4.17 -4.10
CA ILE A 19 -5.02 5.09 -4.78
C ILE A 19 -5.58 6.49 -4.65
N TYR A 20 -4.74 7.43 -4.25
CA TYR A 20 -5.10 8.83 -4.16
C TYR A 20 -3.91 9.70 -4.61
N SER A 21 -4.19 10.69 -5.46
CA SER A 21 -3.21 11.60 -6.07
C SER A 21 -2.86 12.81 -5.17
N SER A 22 -3.07 12.66 -3.86
CA SER A 22 -2.88 13.68 -2.82
C SER A 22 -2.64 13.01 -1.48
N LYS A 23 -2.77 13.70 -0.34
CA LYS A 23 -2.97 13.04 0.97
C LYS A 23 -4.45 13.09 1.37
N LEU A 24 -4.86 12.22 2.30
CA LEU A 24 -6.20 12.31 2.91
C LEU A 24 -6.43 13.67 3.60
N SER A 25 -5.37 14.30 4.07
CA SER A 25 -5.39 15.62 4.70
C SER A 25 -5.12 16.76 3.71
N TYR A 26 -5.31 16.56 2.40
CA TYR A 26 -4.95 17.55 1.37
C TYR A 26 -5.45 18.96 1.70
N ASN A 27 -6.69 19.09 2.17
CA ASN A 27 -7.32 20.38 2.48
C ASN A 27 -6.65 21.17 3.62
N THR A 28 -5.85 20.52 4.46
CA THR A 28 -5.18 21.14 5.61
C THR A 28 -3.67 21.23 5.42
N GLU A 29 -3.14 20.91 4.24
CA GLU A 29 -1.72 21.05 3.94
C GLU A 29 -1.37 22.48 3.53
N GLU A 30 -0.31 23.05 4.10
CA GLU A 30 0.20 24.38 3.74
C GLU A 30 0.85 24.39 2.34
N LEU A 31 1.43 23.25 1.93
CA LEU A 31 2.04 23.06 0.62
C LEU A 31 1.51 21.78 -0.03
N HIS A 32 0.95 21.92 -1.22
CA HIS A 32 0.47 20.79 -2.01
C HIS A 32 1.57 20.26 -2.92
N TYR A 33 1.90 18.99 -2.73
CA TYR A 33 2.84 18.27 -3.57
C TYR A 33 2.10 17.35 -4.52
N TRP A 34 2.57 17.23 -5.75
CA TRP A 34 2.18 16.12 -6.61
C TRP A 34 2.67 14.81 -5.99
N ARG A 35 1.74 13.95 -5.57
CA ARG A 35 2.06 12.62 -5.03
C ARG A 35 0.98 11.61 -5.40
N ASP A 36 1.39 10.42 -5.81
CA ASP A 36 0.49 9.28 -5.91
C ASP A 36 0.76 8.35 -4.73
N ASN A 37 -0.27 8.06 -3.95
CA ASN A 37 -0.20 7.14 -2.81
C ASN A 37 -0.96 5.87 -3.12
N PHE A 38 -0.37 4.72 -2.80
CA PHE A 38 -1.00 3.41 -2.83
C PHE A 38 -1.04 2.87 -1.41
N THR A 39 -2.22 2.62 -0.86
CA THR A 39 -2.39 2.08 0.49
C THR A 39 -3.25 0.84 0.52
N HIS A 40 -2.95 -0.03 1.49
CA HIS A 40 -3.71 -1.23 1.76
C HIS A 40 -3.62 -1.59 3.24
N ARG A 41 -4.56 -2.43 3.69
CA ARG A 41 -4.51 -3.00 5.04
C ARG A 41 -3.37 -4.03 5.11
N CYS A 42 -2.63 -3.98 6.22
CA CYS A 42 -1.51 -4.88 6.48
C CYS A 42 -1.46 -5.37 7.94
N HIS A 43 -2.30 -4.83 8.82
CA HIS A 43 -2.45 -5.31 10.19
C HIS A 43 -3.31 -6.57 10.16
N SER A 44 -2.84 -7.66 10.78
CA SER A 44 -3.25 -9.05 10.51
C SER A 44 -2.81 -9.53 9.11
N LEU A 45 -1.49 -9.68 8.93
CA LEU A 45 -0.89 -10.03 7.63
C LEU A 45 -1.51 -11.30 7.01
N GLU A 46 -1.78 -12.32 7.81
CA GLU A 46 -2.36 -13.59 7.37
C GLU A 46 -3.73 -13.42 6.68
N GLU A 47 -4.55 -12.49 7.17
CA GLU A 47 -5.88 -12.21 6.61
C GLU A 47 -5.79 -11.43 5.30
N TYR A 48 -4.89 -10.46 5.22
CA TYR A 48 -4.86 -9.50 4.11
C TYR A 48 -3.87 -9.86 3.00
N ILE A 49 -2.86 -10.70 3.24
CA ILE A 49 -1.84 -11.05 2.22
C ILE A 49 -2.45 -11.69 0.97
N MET A 50 -3.56 -12.40 1.13
CA MET A 50 -4.29 -13.05 0.04
C MET A 50 -4.98 -12.05 -0.88
N SER A 51 -5.29 -10.84 -0.41
CA SER A 51 -5.87 -9.79 -1.26
C SER A 51 -4.82 -9.04 -2.07
N TRP A 52 -3.55 -9.13 -1.69
CA TRP A 52 -2.46 -8.39 -2.31
C TRP A 52 -2.18 -8.85 -3.75
N PRO A 53 -1.73 -7.94 -4.63
CA PRO A 53 -1.41 -8.31 -6.00
C PRO A 53 -0.26 -9.34 -6.05
N ASP A 54 -0.43 -10.37 -6.87
CA ASP A 54 0.62 -11.38 -7.14
C ASP A 54 1.73 -10.81 -8.04
N LYS A 55 1.43 -9.76 -8.80
CA LYS A 55 2.35 -9.13 -9.75
C LYS A 55 2.64 -7.68 -9.34
N PRO A 56 3.90 -7.23 -9.47
CA PRO A 56 5.08 -8.03 -9.80
C PRO A 56 5.42 -9.00 -8.65
N THR A 57 5.99 -10.17 -8.95
CA THR A 57 6.25 -11.26 -7.98
C THR A 57 7.04 -10.80 -6.74
N LYS A 58 7.87 -9.77 -6.91
CA LYS A 58 8.66 -9.19 -5.82
C LYS A 58 7.84 -8.28 -4.89
N TYR A 59 6.70 -7.74 -5.32
CA TYR A 59 5.88 -6.80 -4.54
C TYR A 59 5.46 -7.40 -3.21
N ARG A 60 4.73 -8.54 -3.24
CA ARG A 60 4.23 -9.19 -2.03
C ARG A 60 5.37 -9.50 -1.05
N ARG A 61 6.47 -10.09 -1.52
CA ARG A 61 7.62 -10.44 -0.66
C ARG A 61 8.24 -9.21 -0.01
N SER A 62 8.45 -8.13 -0.76
CA SER A 62 9.01 -6.88 -0.22
C SER A 62 8.07 -6.23 0.80
N CYS A 63 6.76 -6.25 0.56
CA CYS A 63 5.77 -5.74 1.49
C CYS A 63 5.69 -6.55 2.77
N VAL A 64 5.74 -7.89 2.70
CA VAL A 64 5.79 -8.77 3.88
C VAL A 64 7.02 -8.43 4.73
N GLN A 65 8.20 -8.39 4.11
CA GLN A 65 9.45 -8.07 4.80
C GLN A 65 9.40 -6.69 5.49
N ALA A 66 8.83 -5.69 4.83
CA ALA A 66 8.67 -4.36 5.38
C ALA A 66 7.71 -4.35 6.57
N VAL A 67 6.57 -5.04 6.47
CA VAL A 67 5.58 -5.15 7.56
C VAL A 67 6.18 -5.83 8.78
N GLU A 68 6.90 -6.93 8.61
CA GLU A 68 7.59 -7.62 9.72
C GLU A 68 8.64 -6.71 10.38
N THR A 69 9.43 -6.00 9.57
CA THR A 69 10.46 -5.08 10.08
C THR A 69 9.86 -3.95 10.91
N VAL A 70 8.75 -3.37 10.46
CA VAL A 70 8.05 -2.28 11.16
C VAL A 70 7.31 -2.81 12.40
N SER A 71 6.68 -3.99 12.30
CA SER A 71 6.03 -4.65 13.44
C SER A 71 7.03 -4.89 14.58
N CYS A 72 8.22 -5.40 14.29
CA CYS A 72 9.30 -5.58 15.28
C CYS A 72 9.80 -4.28 15.91
N ARG A 73 9.60 -3.11 15.26
CA ARG A 73 9.99 -1.80 15.81
C ARG A 73 8.94 -1.19 16.73
N ASN A 74 7.66 -1.53 16.56
CA ASN A 74 6.57 -1.00 17.36
C ASN A 74 6.28 -1.82 18.63
N VAL A 75 7.05 -2.89 18.87
CA VAL A 75 6.97 -3.77 20.06
C VAL A 75 8.13 -3.50 21.05
N LYS A 76 8.92 -2.44 20.83
CA LYS A 76 9.99 -1.99 21.76
C LYS A 76 9.68 -0.63 22.34
#